data_AF-A0A0A7RGS9-F1
#
_entry.id   AF-A0A0A7RGS9-F1
#
_cell.length_a   1.000
_cell.length_b   1.000
_cell.length_c   1.000
_cell.angle_alpha   90.00
_cell.angle_beta   90.00
_cell.angle_gamma   90.00
#
_symmetry.space_group_name_H-M   'P 1'
#
loop_
_entity.id
_entity.type
_entity.pdbx_description
1 polymer ?
#
loop_
_entity_poly.entity_id
_entity_poly.type
_entity_poly.pdbx_seq_one_letter_code
_entity_poly.pdbx_strand_id
1 'polypeptide(L)'
;MKRFEFSLGNILEYRKQNEQNIKQGYTALRQELANKENEMERLSTEKFNLMDVGELTVGRMQVQQRYLIELDRQIGEIKTESLELQNRVEMALQEVVQAQKERKVLEKLEEKQHLIYLQEVKHEEQKQLDEMGNRSKFAF
;
A
#
# COMPACT_ATOMS: atom_id res chain seq x y z
N MET A 1 -37.07 3.50 15.33
CA MET A 1 -35.78 4.09 15.75
C MET A 1 -35.06 4.69 14.57
N LYS A 2 -34.34 5.80 14.76
CA LYS A 2 -33.50 6.39 13.70
C LYS A 2 -32.31 5.47 13.44
N ARG A 3 -31.90 5.31 12.17
CA ARG A 3 -30.70 4.55 11.81
C ARG A 3 -29.45 5.28 12.31
N PHE A 4 -28.40 4.55 12.67
CA PHE A 4 -27.10 5.14 13.01
C PHE A 4 -26.49 5.82 11.77
N GLU A 5 -26.09 7.07 11.91
CA GLU A 5 -25.36 7.82 10.88
C GLU A 5 -24.08 8.37 11.50
N PHE A 6 -22.94 7.98 10.93
CA PHE A 6 -21.65 8.48 11.37
C PHE A 6 -21.40 9.86 10.76
N SER A 7 -21.26 10.89 11.59
CA SER A 7 -21.11 12.28 11.14
C SER A 7 -19.88 12.53 10.27
N LEU A 8 -18.84 11.69 10.41
CA LEU A 8 -17.61 11.76 9.61
C LEU A 8 -17.54 10.65 8.53
N GLY A 9 -18.66 10.02 8.18
CA GLY A 9 -18.73 8.93 7.20
C GLY A 9 -18.10 9.28 5.85
N ASN A 10 -18.46 10.43 5.29
CA ASN A 10 -17.90 10.91 4.01
C ASN A 10 -16.38 11.12 4.08
N ILE A 11 -15.87 11.56 5.22
CA ILE A 11 -14.42 11.76 5.42
C ILE A 11 -13.71 10.42 5.54
N LEU A 12 -14.32 9.44 6.22
CA LEU A 12 -13.80 8.08 6.31
C LEU A 12 -13.74 7.41 4.93
N GLU A 13 -14.78 7.54 4.11
CA GLU A 13 -14.77 7.05 2.72
C GLU A 13 -13.68 7.71 1.88
N TYR A 14 -13.55 9.03 1.97
CA TYR A 14 -12.47 9.75 1.31
C TYR A 14 -11.09 9.23 1.73
N ARG A 15 -10.86 9.00 3.04
CA ARG A 15 -9.58 8.45 3.52
C ARG A 15 -9.34 7.01 3.06
N LYS A 16 -10.39 6.18 2.96
CA LYS A 16 -10.29 4.83 2.38
C LYS A 16 -9.86 4.89 0.90
N GLN A 17 -10.46 5.77 0.11
CA GLN A 17 -10.08 5.96 -1.29
C GLN A 17 -8.65 6.51 -1.42
N ASN A 18 -8.30 7.50 -0.60
CA ASN A 18 -6.95 8.06 -0.60
C ASN A 18 -5.88 7.01 -0.25
N GLU A 19 -6.10 6.19 0.79
CA GLU A 19 -5.22 5.07 1.13
C GLU A 19 -5.06 4.11 -0.06
N GLN A 20 -6.15 3.79 -0.74
CA GLN A 20 -6.12 2.89 -1.90
C GLN A 20 -5.28 3.47 -3.05
N ASN A 21 -5.43 4.76 -3.35
CA ASN A 21 -4.66 5.43 -4.39
C ASN A 21 -3.16 5.45 -4.05
N ILE A 22 -2.80 5.76 -2.80
CA ILE A 22 -1.40 5.78 -2.35
C ILE A 22 -0.80 4.37 -2.43
N LYS A 23 -1.55 3.33 -2.03
CA LYS A 23 -1.12 1.92 -2.17
C LYS A 23 -0.88 1.52 -3.62
N GLN A 24 -1.74 1.95 -4.54
CA GLN A 24 -1.56 1.69 -5.97
C GLN A 24 -0.26 2.34 -6.48
N GLY A 25 0.00 3.60 -6.10
CA GLY A 25 1.26 4.28 -6.41
C GLY A 25 2.49 3.55 -5.87
N TYR A 26 2.46 3.14 -4.59
CA TYR A 26 3.52 2.33 -4.00
C TYR A 26 3.75 1.01 -4.73
N THR A 27 2.67 0.33 -5.13
CA THR A 27 2.76 -0.95 -5.85
C THR A 27 3.38 -0.77 -7.23
N ALA A 28 3.01 0.30 -7.95
CA ALA A 28 3.60 0.63 -9.24
C ALA A 28 5.11 0.90 -9.12
N LEU A 29 5.53 1.69 -8.13
CA LEU A 29 6.96 1.95 -7.88
C LEU A 29 7.74 0.68 -7.52
N ARG A 30 7.14 -0.21 -6.72
CA ARG A 30 7.71 -1.52 -6.39
C ARG A 30 7.87 -2.40 -7.63
N GLN A 31 6.90 -2.39 -8.52
CA GLN A 31 6.95 -3.16 -9.76
C GLN A 31 8.03 -2.61 -10.70
N GLU A 32 8.15 -1.29 -10.79
CA GLU A 32 9.22 -0.64 -11.56
C GLU A 32 10.61 -1.02 -11.02
N LEU A 33 10.78 -1.05 -9.70
CA LEU A 33 12.04 -1.46 -9.06
C LEU A 33 12.37 -2.92 -9.37
N ALA A 34 11.40 -3.81 -9.22
CA ALA A 34 11.58 -5.23 -9.54
C ALA A 34 11.94 -5.44 -11.03
N ASN A 35 11.35 -4.66 -11.93
CA ASN A 35 11.70 -4.72 -13.35
C ASN A 35 13.15 -4.30 -13.61
N LYS A 36 13.63 -3.23 -12.96
CA LYS A 36 15.03 -2.80 -13.06
C LYS A 36 16.01 -3.82 -12.48
N GLU A 37 15.66 -4.45 -11.36
CA GLU A 37 16.46 -5.53 -10.77
C GLU A 37 16.57 -6.73 -11.72
N ASN A 38 15.45 -7.15 -12.33
CA ASN A 38 15.44 -8.22 -13.33
C ASN A 38 16.26 -7.87 -14.57
N GLU A 39 16.19 -6.61 -15.04
CA GLU A 39 16.99 -6.14 -16.17
C GLU A 39 18.49 -6.18 -15.86
N MET A 40 18.87 -5.72 -14.67
CA MET A 40 20.24 -5.78 -14.19
C MET A 40 20.73 -7.23 -14.10
N GLU A 41 19.94 -8.15 -13.55
CA GLU A 41 20.29 -9.58 -13.47
C GLU A 41 20.49 -10.19 -14.86
N ARG A 42 19.62 -9.84 -15.83
CA ARG A 42 19.77 -10.27 -17.23
C ARG A 42 21.10 -9.79 -17.83
N LEU A 43 21.44 -8.51 -17.67
CA LEU A 43 22.69 -7.95 -18.19
C LEU A 43 23.92 -8.54 -17.49
N SER A 44 23.85 -8.78 -16.18
CA SER A 44 24.90 -9.47 -15.43
C SER A 44 25.12 -10.90 -15.90
N THR A 45 24.04 -11.63 -16.20
CA THR A 45 24.09 -12.99 -16.74
C THR A 45 24.68 -13.00 -18.14
N GLU A 46 24.28 -12.06 -18.99
CA GLU A 46 24.84 -11.88 -20.32
C GLU A 46 26.34 -11.58 -20.28
N LYS A 47 26.76 -10.66 -19.39
CA LYS A 47 28.17 -10.34 -19.14
C LYS A 47 28.96 -11.58 -18.70
N PHE A 48 28.42 -12.38 -17.79
CA PHE A 48 29.05 -13.61 -17.32
C PHE A 48 29.25 -14.62 -18.46
N ASN A 49 28.19 -14.85 -19.26
CA ASN A 49 28.24 -15.76 -20.40
C ASN A 49 29.27 -15.30 -21.46
N LEU A 50 29.41 -13.99 -21.68
CA LEU A 50 30.41 -13.44 -22.58
C LEU A 50 31.85 -13.67 -22.08
N MET A 51 32.09 -13.70 -20.77
CA MET A 51 33.44 -13.96 -20.24
C MET A 51 33.86 -15.43 -20.36
N ASP A 52 32.91 -16.36 -20.46
CA ASP A 52 33.17 -17.80 -20.56
C ASP A 52 33.56 -18.25 -21.99
N VAL A 53 33.38 -17.38 -22.99
CA VAL A 53 33.73 -17.70 -24.38
C VAL A 53 35.23 -17.51 -24.63
N GLY A 54 35.96 -18.62 -24.74
CA GLY A 54 37.38 -18.65 -25.13
C GLY A 54 37.61 -18.36 -26.61
N GLU A 55 37.54 -17.10 -27.04
CA GLU A 55 37.85 -16.68 -28.41
C GLU A 55 39.34 -16.36 -28.62
N LEU A 56 39.91 -16.92 -29.70
CA LEU A 56 41.36 -16.91 -29.97
C LEU A 56 41.83 -15.81 -30.94
N THR A 57 40.92 -14.98 -31.47
CA THR A 57 41.28 -13.95 -32.48
C THR A 57 41.23 -12.55 -31.90
N VAL A 58 42.33 -11.80 -32.03
CA VAL A 58 42.50 -10.42 -31.51
C VAL A 58 41.36 -9.48 -31.91
N GLY A 59 40.89 -9.53 -33.15
CA GLY A 59 39.81 -8.67 -33.62
C GLY A 59 38.48 -8.91 -32.91
N ARG A 60 38.15 -10.17 -32.58
CA ARG A 60 36.93 -10.48 -31.83
C ARG A 60 37.06 -10.12 -30.36
N MET A 61 38.23 -10.33 -29.75
CA MET A 61 38.52 -9.89 -28.38
C MET A 61 38.31 -8.38 -28.21
N GLN A 62 38.69 -7.56 -29.20
CA GLN A 62 38.45 -6.11 -29.17
C GLN A 62 36.96 -5.75 -29.19
N VAL A 63 36.16 -6.45 -30.00
CA VAL A 63 34.71 -6.24 -30.07
C VAL A 63 34.04 -6.67 -28.76
N GLN A 64 34.40 -7.84 -28.25
CA GLN A 64 33.93 -8.36 -26.98
C GLN A 64 34.27 -7.42 -25.81
N GLN A 65 35.49 -6.90 -25.77
CA GLN A 65 35.91 -5.93 -24.75
C GLN A 65 35.07 -4.64 -24.79
N ARG A 66 34.82 -4.09 -25.99
CA ARG A 66 33.96 -2.90 -26.15
C ARG A 66 32.54 -3.18 -25.68
N TYR A 67 32.02 -4.36 -25.98
CA TYR A 67 30.68 -4.74 -25.55
C TYR A 67 30.59 -4.93 -24.03
N LEU A 68 31.59 -5.55 -23.40
CA LEU A 68 31.67 -5.68 -21.95
C LEU A 68 31.70 -4.31 -21.24
N ILE A 69 32.45 -3.34 -21.78
CA ILE A 69 32.48 -1.97 -21.25
C ILE A 69 31.09 -1.33 -21.33
N GLU A 70 30.37 -1.54 -22.44
CA GLU A 70 29.03 -0.99 -22.63
C GLU A 70 28.01 -1.65 -21.70
N LEU A 71 28.09 -2.96 -21.48
CA LEU A 71 27.29 -3.67 -20.48
C LEU A 71 27.55 -3.14 -19.07
N ASP A 72 28.82 -2.90 -18.71
CA ASP A 72 29.17 -2.31 -17.41
C ASP A 72 28.61 -0.90 -17.23
N ARG A 73 28.64 -0.09 -18.29
CA ARG A 73 28.01 1.24 -18.28
C ARG A 73 26.51 1.13 -18.03
N GLN A 74 25.81 0.27 -18.77
CA GLN A 74 24.36 0.07 -18.63
C GLN A 74 23.96 -0.46 -17.24
N ILE A 75 24.71 -1.43 -16.72
CA ILE A 75 24.50 -1.94 -15.35
C ILE A 75 24.71 -0.82 -14.32
N GLY A 76 25.73 0.02 -14.50
CA GLY A 76 25.99 1.18 -13.64
C GLY A 76 24.86 2.20 -13.64
N GLU A 77 24.28 2.47 -14.81
CA GLU A 77 23.13 3.37 -14.98
C GLU A 77 21.89 2.82 -14.29
N ILE A 78 21.53 1.56 -14.58
CA ILE A 78 20.37 0.89 -13.96
C ILE A 78 20.53 0.83 -12.44
N LYS A 79 21.73 0.58 -11.92
CA LYS A 79 22.00 0.57 -10.49
C LYS A 79 21.76 1.94 -9.86
N THR A 80 22.20 3.01 -10.51
CA THR A 80 22.00 4.39 -10.04
C THR A 80 20.51 4.75 -10.00
N GLU A 81 19.79 4.46 -11.08
CA GLU A 81 18.35 4.66 -11.16
C GLU A 81 17.58 3.81 -10.14
N SER A 82 18.03 2.57 -9.89
CA SER A 82 17.42 1.68 -8.90
C SER A 82 17.57 2.22 -7.48
N LEU A 83 18.69 2.85 -7.14
CA LEU A 83 18.88 3.49 -5.83
C LEU A 83 17.93 4.67 -5.63
N GLU A 84 17.75 5.51 -6.65
CA GLU A 84 16.78 6.61 -6.61
C GLU A 84 15.35 6.09 -6.47
N LEU A 85 15.01 5.05 -7.22
CA LEU A 85 13.70 4.42 -7.18
C LEU A 85 13.43 3.73 -5.83
N GLN A 86 14.45 3.11 -5.24
CA GLN A 86 14.36 2.52 -3.91
C GLN A 86 14.04 3.58 -2.84
N ASN A 87 14.70 4.74 -2.88
CA ASN A 87 14.35 5.86 -2.01
C ASN A 87 12.89 6.32 -2.19
N ARG A 88 12.41 6.39 -3.45
CA ARG A 88 11.00 6.73 -3.74
C ARG A 88 10.03 5.68 -3.22
N VAL A 89 10.36 4.39 -3.32
CA VAL A 89 9.57 3.29 -2.75
C VAL A 89 9.48 3.40 -1.23
N GLU A 90 10.59 3.73 -0.55
CA GLU A 90 10.61 3.92 0.89
C GLU A 90 9.76 5.11 1.33
N MET A 91 9.85 6.24 0.63
CA MET A 91 8.99 7.41 0.88
C MET A 91 7.51 7.05 0.69
N ALA A 92 7.17 6.39 -0.42
CA ALA A 92 5.80 5.97 -0.68
C ALA A 92 5.27 4.97 0.37
N LEU A 93 6.14 4.10 0.91
CA LEU A 93 5.76 3.22 2.02
C LEU A 93 5.40 4.01 3.28
N GLN A 94 6.17 5.06 3.61
CA GLN A 94 5.86 5.94 4.74
C GLN A 94 4.51 6.64 4.55
N GLU A 95 4.19 7.09 3.34
CA GLU A 95 2.89 7.66 3.01
C GLU A 95 1.75 6.65 3.17
N VAL A 96 1.93 5.41 2.70
CA VAL A 96 0.94 4.33 2.91
C VAL A 96 0.69 4.11 4.40
N VAL A 97 1.74 4.04 5.21
CA VAL A 97 1.63 3.84 6.66
C VAL A 97 0.89 5.01 7.31
N GLN A 98 1.17 6.24 6.89
CA GLN A 98 0.50 7.42 7.42
C GLN A 98 -0.99 7.44 7.05
N ALA A 99 -1.33 7.19 5.77
CA ALA A 99 -2.71 7.11 5.32
C ALA A 99 -3.50 6.01 6.07
N GLN A 100 -2.87 4.86 6.32
CA GLN A 100 -3.46 3.79 7.12
C GLN A 100 -3.75 4.21 8.56
N LYS A 101 -2.82 4.92 9.21
CA LYS A 101 -3.02 5.43 10.58
C LYS A 101 -4.22 6.36 10.62
N GLU A 102 -4.31 7.29 9.68
CA GLU A 102 -5.37 8.27 9.59
C GLU A 102 -6.75 7.65 9.36
N ARG A 103 -6.86 6.65 8.47
CA ARG A 103 -8.09 5.87 8.30
C ARG A 103 -8.47 5.17 9.59
N LYS A 104 -7.53 4.46 10.23
CA LYS A 104 -7.77 3.68 11.46
C LYS A 104 -8.25 4.55 12.62
N VAL A 105 -7.80 5.81 12.71
CA VAL A 105 -8.30 6.75 13.72
C VAL A 105 -9.79 7.00 13.53
N LEU A 106 -10.24 7.24 12.29
CA LEU A 106 -11.65 7.47 11.98
C LEU A 106 -12.52 6.22 12.18
N GLU A 107 -12.01 5.04 11.80
CA GLU A 107 -12.73 3.77 12.03
C GLU A 107 -12.95 3.51 13.53
N LYS A 108 -11.94 3.75 14.36
CA LYS A 108 -12.09 3.64 15.82
C LYS A 108 -13.08 4.65 16.40
N LEU A 109 -13.21 5.83 15.78
CA LEU A 109 -14.22 6.83 16.20
C LEU A 109 -15.63 6.38 15.81
N GLU A 110 -15.80 5.85 14.60
CA GLU A 110 -17.05 5.28 14.12
C GLU A 110 -17.51 4.13 15.02
N GLU A 111 -16.63 3.17 15.31
CA GLU A 111 -16.91 2.04 16.20
C GLU A 111 -17.38 2.50 17.59
N LYS A 112 -16.70 3.50 18.17
CA LYS A 112 -17.10 4.05 19.48
C LYS A 112 -18.47 4.72 19.43
N GLN A 113 -18.75 5.53 18.42
CA GLN A 113 -20.06 6.18 18.28
C GLN A 113 -21.18 5.15 18.06
N HIS A 114 -20.91 4.11 17.28
CA HIS A 114 -21.84 3.03 17.06
C HIS A 114 -22.16 2.26 18.35
N LEU A 115 -21.16 2.00 19.20
CA LEU A 115 -21.36 1.39 20.51
C LEU A 115 -22.23 2.25 21.44
N ILE A 116 -22.03 3.57 21.45
CA ILE A 116 -22.85 4.51 22.24
C ILE A 116 -24.31 4.48 21.74
N TYR A 117 -24.51 4.56 20.43
CA TYR A 117 -25.84 4.48 19.83
C TYR A 117 -26.56 3.17 20.19
N LEU A 118 -25.86 2.03 20.15
CA LEU A 118 -26.43 0.74 20.56
C LEU A 118 -26.82 0.70 22.04
N GLN A 119 -26.07 1.38 22.91
CA GLN A 119 -26.41 1.49 24.34
C GLN A 119 -27.64 2.37 24.55
N GLU A 120 -27.76 3.49 23.84
CA GLU A 120 -28.92 4.37 23.90
C GLU A 120 -30.19 3.67 23.41
N VAL A 121 -30.11 2.96 22.28
CA VAL A 121 -31.20 2.15 21.74
C VAL A 121 -31.69 1.13 22.77
N LYS A 122 -30.78 0.35 23.37
CA LYS A 122 -31.14 -0.62 24.41
C LYS A 122 -31.79 0.03 25.62
N HIS A 123 -31.30 1.20 26.03
CA HIS A 123 -31.86 1.92 27.16
C HIS A 123 -33.27 2.46 26.86
N GLU A 124 -33.52 2.96 25.64
CA GLU A 124 -34.85 3.36 25.20
C GLU A 124 -35.82 2.17 25.12
N GLU A 125 -35.40 1.03 24.57
CA GLU A 125 -36.21 -0.20 24.53
C GLU A 125 -36.60 -0.66 25.93
N GLN A 126 -35.64 -0.66 26.86
CA GLN A 126 -35.88 -1.07 28.24
C GLN A 126 -36.87 -0.12 28.93
N LYS A 127 -36.75 1.20 28.74
CA LYS A 127 -37.75 2.17 29.24
C LYS A 127 -39.15 1.90 28.68
N GLN A 128 -39.26 1.63 27.38
CA GLN A 128 -40.56 1.34 26.76
C GLN A 128 -41.18 0.07 27.33
N LEU A 129 -40.39 -0.98 27.55
CA LEU A 129 -40.83 -2.22 28.19
C LEU A 129 -41.30 -2.00 29.62
N ASP A 130 -40.56 -1.22 30.42
CA ASP A 130 -40.92 -0.89 31.79
C ASP A 130 -42.22 -0.07 31.84
N GLU A 131 -42.39 0.91 30.95
CA GLU A 131 -43.62 1.70 30.84
C GLU A 131 -44.84 0.86 30.45
N MET A 132 -44.69 -0.08 29.50
CA MET A 132 -45.75 -1.02 29.11
C MET A 132 -46.09 -1.97 30.27
N GLY A 133 -45.08 -2.52 30.94
CA GLY A 133 -45.25 -3.42 32.08
C GLY A 133 -45.91 -2.74 33.29
N ASN A 134 -45.60 -1.47 33.56
CA ASN A 134 -46.26 -0.70 34.62
C ASN A 134 -47.70 -0.31 34.25
N ARG A 135 -47.98 0.08 32.99
CA ARG A 135 -49.35 0.36 32.54
C ARG A 135 -50.27 -0.85 32.67
N SER A 136 -49.76 -2.06 32.44
CA SER A 136 -50.52 -3.31 32.62
C SER A 136 -50.86 -3.62 34.09
N LYS A 137 -50.14 -3.05 35.08
CA LYS A 137 -50.45 -3.24 36.52
C LYS A 137 -51.55 -2.31 37.05
N PHE A 138 -51.92 -1.28 36.27
CA PHE A 138 -52.98 -0.32 36.62
C PHE A 138 -54.22 -0.46 35.74
N ALA A 139 -54.27 -1.47 34.85
CA ALA A 139 -55.48 -1.88 34.15
C ALA A 139 -56.03 -3.13 34.86
N PHE A 140 -57.15 -2.91 35.57
CA PHE A 140 -58.03 -3.83 36.31
C PHE A 140 -57.86 -5.35 36.08
#